data_AF-A0A7Y4QQR5-F1
#
_entry.id   AF-A0A7Y4QQR5-F1
#
_cell.length_a   1.000
_cell.length_b   1.000
_cell.length_c   1.000
_cell.angle_alpha   90.00
_cell.angle_beta   90.00
_cell.angle_gamma   90.00
#
_symmetry.space_group_name_H-M   'P 1'
#
loop_
_entity.id
_entity.type
_entity.pdbx_description
1 polymer ?
#
loop_
_entity_poly.entity_id
_entity_poly.type
_entity_poly.pdbx_seq_one_letter_code
_entity_poly.pdbx_strand_id
1 'polypeptide(L)'
;MAKAKKIPGLDPNHPLDVSLLKILRTRFDEMTAHEQGTIDGSDIEALHDMRVASRRVQAVFKMFRGIFPKKKFKTEYNELRLLIRSLGEVRDYDVFIDKTEKLKNELSDKDTRAIDLLIIRKKAEREQKRKLLIQHINTLNKAEYKEHFSNFITENLS
;
A
#
# COMPACT_ATOMS: atom_id res chain seq x y z
N MET A 1 7.34 1.46 10.41
CA MET A 1 6.57 2.65 9.95
C MET A 1 7.42 3.57 9.08
N ALA A 2 7.19 3.49 7.78
CA ALA A 2 7.81 4.30 6.76
C ALA A 2 7.57 5.80 7.02
N LYS A 3 8.64 6.51 7.34
CA LYS A 3 8.62 7.98 7.37
C LYS A 3 8.51 8.50 5.94
N ALA A 4 7.67 9.49 5.71
CA ALA A 4 7.60 10.15 4.40
C ALA A 4 8.96 10.79 4.10
N LYS A 5 9.55 10.49 2.94
CA LYS A 5 10.78 11.15 2.50
C LYS A 5 10.46 12.62 2.22
N LYS A 6 11.47 13.48 2.37
CA LYS A 6 11.38 14.85 1.87
C LYS A 6 11.16 14.81 0.36
N ILE A 7 10.35 15.72 -0.15
CA ILE A 7 10.15 15.86 -1.60
C ILE A 7 11.30 16.74 -2.12
N PRO A 8 12.22 16.20 -2.95
CA PRO A 8 13.37 16.97 -3.41
C PRO A 8 12.96 18.14 -4.30
N GLY A 9 13.56 19.31 -4.08
CA GLY A 9 13.38 20.48 -4.94
C GLY A 9 11.96 21.06 -4.96
N LEU A 10 11.17 20.85 -3.91
CA LEU A 10 9.89 21.54 -3.72
C LEU A 10 10.15 22.99 -3.33
N ASP A 11 9.51 23.94 -4.02
CA ASP A 11 9.67 25.38 -3.80
C ASP A 11 8.29 26.05 -3.84
N PRO A 12 7.95 26.98 -2.92
CA PRO A 12 6.67 27.67 -2.92
C PRO A 12 6.39 28.50 -4.18
N ASN A 13 7.42 28.88 -4.92
CA ASN A 13 7.31 29.66 -6.15
C ASN A 13 7.19 28.78 -7.40
N HIS A 14 7.33 27.45 -7.28
CA HIS A 14 7.09 26.56 -8.41
C HIS A 14 5.59 26.51 -8.75
N PRO A 15 5.24 26.48 -10.04
CA PRO A 15 3.90 26.13 -10.49
C PRO A 15 3.35 24.86 -9.82
N LEU A 16 2.02 24.81 -9.64
CA LEU A 16 1.35 23.73 -8.90
C LEU A 16 1.56 22.36 -9.56
N ASP A 17 1.48 22.29 -10.88
CA ASP A 17 1.73 21.12 -11.71
C ASP A 17 3.14 20.56 -11.52
N VAL A 18 4.17 21.40 -11.58
CA VAL A 18 5.58 21.05 -11.33
C VAL A 18 5.76 20.51 -9.91
N SER A 19 5.15 21.18 -8.92
CA SER A 19 5.20 20.75 -7.52
C SER A 19 4.48 19.41 -7.33
N LEU A 20 3.31 19.23 -7.94
CA LEU A 20 2.50 18.03 -7.84
C LEU A 20 3.18 16.83 -8.52
N LEU A 21 3.83 17.04 -9.66
CA LEU A 21 4.61 16.01 -10.33
C LEU A 21 5.74 15.48 -9.43
N LYS A 22 6.49 16.39 -8.77
CA LYS A 22 7.53 16.01 -7.81
C LYS A 22 6.97 15.24 -6.61
N ILE A 23 5.83 15.68 -6.08
CA ILE A 23 5.15 15.01 -4.96
C ILE A 23 4.72 13.59 -5.37
N LEU A 24 3.98 13.45 -6.47
CA LEU A 24 3.44 12.17 -6.90
C LEU A 24 4.53 11.18 -7.26
N ARG A 25 5.58 11.60 -8.01
CA ARG A 25 6.75 10.75 -8.29
C ARG A 25 7.39 10.26 -7.00
N THR A 26 7.75 11.17 -6.09
CA THR A 26 8.40 10.81 -4.81
C THR A 26 7.56 9.82 -4.00
N ARG A 27 6.24 10.05 -3.90
CA ARG A 27 5.35 9.19 -3.11
C ARG A 27 5.09 7.84 -3.79
N PHE A 28 5.04 7.82 -5.12
CA PHE A 28 4.91 6.58 -5.87
C PHE A 28 6.18 5.73 -5.78
N ASP A 29 7.36 6.34 -5.87
CA ASP A 29 8.65 5.67 -5.69
C ASP A 29 8.82 5.12 -4.28
N GLU A 30 8.35 5.84 -3.26
CA GLU A 30 8.28 5.32 -1.89
C GLU A 30 7.41 4.07 -1.81
N MET A 31 6.24 4.09 -2.44
CA MET A 31 5.32 2.96 -2.43
C MET A 31 5.94 1.73 -3.10
N THR A 32 6.52 1.90 -4.29
CA THR A 32 7.09 0.79 -5.07
C THR A 32 8.38 0.24 -4.47
N ALA A 33 9.13 1.04 -3.70
CA ALA A 33 10.31 0.57 -2.98
C ALA A 33 10.01 -0.52 -1.93
N HIS A 34 8.78 -0.60 -1.42
CA HIS A 34 8.35 -1.63 -0.46
C HIS A 34 7.73 -2.87 -1.12
N GLU A 35 7.63 -2.90 -2.45
CA GLU A 35 6.95 -3.97 -3.19
C GLU A 35 7.67 -5.31 -3.04
N GLN A 36 8.98 -5.35 -3.27
CA GLN A 36 9.73 -6.61 -3.19
C GLN A 36 9.65 -7.23 -1.79
N GLY A 37 9.87 -6.44 -0.74
CA GLY A 37 9.70 -6.91 0.64
C GLY A 37 8.27 -7.38 0.95
N THR A 38 7.26 -6.74 0.34
CA THR A 38 5.86 -7.18 0.45
C THR A 38 5.64 -8.54 -0.22
N ILE A 39 6.24 -8.78 -1.40
CA ILE A 39 6.16 -10.05 -2.14
C ILE A 39 6.91 -11.16 -1.41
N ASP A 40 8.11 -10.88 -0.91
CA ASP A 40 8.95 -11.85 -0.19
C ASP A 40 8.30 -12.24 1.14
N GLY A 41 7.79 -11.25 1.88
CA GLY A 41 7.10 -11.47 3.15
C GLY A 41 8.00 -11.88 4.31
N SER A 42 9.31 -11.74 4.13
CA SER A 42 10.32 -11.94 5.19
C SER A 42 10.16 -10.92 6.33
N ASP A 43 9.72 -9.71 6.01
CA ASP A 43 9.38 -8.67 6.98
C ASP A 43 7.90 -8.25 6.82
N ILE A 44 7.11 -8.43 7.88
CA ILE A 44 5.70 -8.04 7.95
C ILE A 44 5.55 -6.51 7.83
N GLU A 45 6.54 -5.73 8.27
CA GLU A 45 6.49 -4.28 8.20
C GLU A 45 6.62 -3.74 6.78
N ALA A 46 7.23 -4.49 5.84
CA ALA A 46 7.28 -4.09 4.43
C ALA A 46 5.87 -3.90 3.83
N LEU A 47 4.93 -4.81 4.14
CA LEU A 47 3.54 -4.70 3.71
C LEU A 47 2.83 -3.50 4.35
N HIS A 48 3.07 -3.28 5.65
CA HIS A 48 2.52 -2.14 6.36
C HIS A 48 3.00 -0.82 5.76
N ASP A 49 4.29 -0.72 5.47
CA ASP A 49 4.94 0.45 4.91
C ASP A 49 4.50 0.73 3.47
N MET A 50 4.40 -0.31 2.63
CA MET A 50 3.79 -0.20 1.30
C MET A 50 2.37 0.36 1.38
N ARG A 51 1.52 -0.18 2.28
CA ARG A 51 0.14 0.30 2.48
C ARG A 51 0.10 1.77 2.90
N VAL A 52 0.95 2.17 3.83
CA VAL A 52 1.03 3.57 4.29
C VAL A 52 1.43 4.49 3.13
N ALA A 53 2.44 4.11 2.34
CA ALA A 53 2.87 4.87 1.18
C ALA A 53 1.78 4.95 0.09
N SER A 54 1.10 3.84 -0.23
CA SER A 54 -0.02 3.83 -1.19
C SER A 54 -1.15 4.78 -0.78
N ARG A 55 -1.50 4.83 0.51
CA ARG A 55 -2.50 5.77 1.01
C ARG A 55 -2.08 7.23 0.85
N ARG A 56 -0.79 7.55 0.95
CA ARG A 56 -0.26 8.90 0.69
C ARG A 56 -0.43 9.26 -0.79
N VAL A 57 -0.09 8.36 -1.70
CA VAL A 57 -0.32 8.55 -3.14
C VAL A 57 -1.80 8.81 -3.40
N GLN A 58 -2.69 7.95 -2.91
CA GLN A 58 -4.13 8.09 -3.08
C GLN A 58 -4.67 9.42 -2.52
N ALA A 59 -4.16 9.89 -1.38
CA ALA A 59 -4.59 11.15 -0.78
C ALA A 59 -4.22 12.35 -1.66
N VAL A 60 -2.98 12.42 -2.14
CA VAL A 60 -2.51 13.47 -3.07
C VAL A 60 -3.34 13.43 -4.34
N PHE A 61 -3.52 12.25 -4.93
CA PHE A 61 -4.27 12.06 -6.16
C PHE A 61 -5.73 12.48 -6.01
N LYS A 62 -6.39 12.13 -4.90
CA LYS A 62 -7.77 12.54 -4.60
C LYS A 62 -7.91 14.05 -4.44
N MET A 63 -6.95 14.68 -3.76
CA MET A 63 -6.95 16.12 -3.48
C MET A 63 -6.88 16.94 -4.77
N PHE A 64 -6.07 16.49 -5.73
CA PHE A 64 -5.85 17.18 -7.01
C PHE A 64 -6.58 16.55 -8.19
N ARG A 65 -7.66 15.79 -7.94
CA ARG A 65 -8.45 15.10 -8.97
C ARG A 65 -8.94 15.99 -10.11
N GLY A 66 -9.12 17.29 -9.85
CA GLY A 66 -9.64 18.26 -10.82
C GLY A 66 -8.64 18.63 -11.92
N ILE A 67 -7.35 18.34 -11.73
CA ILE A 67 -6.29 18.61 -12.72
C ILE A 67 -6.29 17.53 -13.81
N PHE A 68 -6.75 16.33 -13.49
CA PHE A 68 -6.65 15.17 -14.39
C PHE A 68 -7.93 14.98 -15.22
N PRO A 69 -7.83 14.43 -16.45
CA PRO A 69 -8.99 14.02 -17.23
C PRO A 69 -9.84 13.00 -16.46
N LYS A 70 -11.12 13.32 -16.25
CA LYS A 70 -12.04 12.55 -15.37
C LYS A 70 -12.02 11.03 -15.61
N LYS A 71 -11.97 10.59 -16.88
CA LYS A 71 -11.93 9.17 -17.24
C LYS A 71 -10.59 8.53 -16.85
N LYS A 72 -9.46 9.12 -17.25
CA LYS A 72 -8.12 8.60 -16.94
C LYS A 72 -7.86 8.59 -15.42
N PHE A 73 -8.21 9.68 -14.73
CA PHE A 73 -8.14 9.75 -13.26
C PHE A 73 -8.89 8.61 -12.58
N LYS A 74 -10.12 8.33 -13.02
CA LYS A 74 -10.96 7.29 -12.41
C LYS A 74 -10.31 5.91 -12.55
N THR A 75 -9.70 5.61 -13.70
CA THR A 75 -8.96 4.36 -13.92
C THR A 75 -7.82 4.23 -12.93
N GLU A 76 -6.88 5.19 -12.91
CA GLU A 76 -5.71 5.16 -12.03
C GLU A 76 -6.08 5.14 -10.55
N TYR A 77 -7.07 5.93 -10.16
CA TYR A 77 -7.54 5.99 -8.77
C TYR A 77 -8.16 4.66 -8.31
N ASN A 78 -8.86 3.96 -9.21
CA ASN A 78 -9.45 2.67 -8.89
C ASN A 78 -8.39 1.59 -8.72
N GLU A 79 -7.36 1.55 -9.57
CA GLU A 79 -6.25 0.60 -9.41
C GLU A 79 -5.53 0.80 -8.07
N LEU A 80 -5.17 2.06 -7.74
CA LEU A 80 -4.59 2.39 -6.43
C LEU A 80 -5.52 1.97 -5.27
N ARG A 81 -6.83 2.15 -5.42
CA ARG A 81 -7.81 1.76 -4.40
C ARG A 81 -7.88 0.24 -4.24
N LEU A 82 -7.84 -0.53 -5.32
CA LEU A 82 -7.82 -1.99 -5.28
C LEU A 82 -6.55 -2.49 -4.60
N LEU A 83 -5.39 -1.90 -4.91
CA LEU A 83 -4.11 -2.26 -4.30
C LEU A 83 -4.11 -1.97 -2.80
N ILE A 84 -4.57 -0.78 -2.39
CA ILE A 84 -4.69 -0.40 -0.98
C ILE A 84 -5.63 -1.36 -0.23
N ARG A 85 -6.72 -1.78 -0.88
CA ARG A 85 -7.66 -2.73 -0.30
C ARG A 85 -7.01 -4.09 -0.10
N SER A 86 -6.32 -4.63 -1.11
CA SER A 86 -5.65 -5.93 -0.99
C SER A 86 -4.54 -5.92 0.07
N LEU A 87 -3.79 -4.82 0.17
CA LEU A 87 -2.80 -4.61 1.24
C LEU A 87 -3.48 -4.57 2.63
N GLY A 88 -4.62 -3.87 2.73
CA GLY A 88 -5.41 -3.79 3.96
C GLY A 88 -5.91 -5.16 4.42
N GLU A 89 -6.47 -5.95 3.51
CA GLU A 89 -7.01 -7.28 3.86
C GLU A 89 -5.95 -8.18 4.50
N VAL A 90 -4.69 -8.14 4.07
CA VAL A 90 -3.60 -8.91 4.70
C VAL A 90 -3.18 -8.30 6.04
N ARG A 91 -3.00 -6.97 6.11
CA ARG A 91 -2.57 -6.29 7.34
C ARG A 91 -3.58 -6.45 8.48
N ASP A 92 -4.87 -6.51 8.16
CA ASP A 92 -5.91 -6.71 9.18
C ASP A 92 -5.74 -8.07 9.88
N TYR A 93 -5.36 -9.12 9.14
CA TYR A 93 -5.00 -10.41 9.76
C TYR A 93 -3.72 -10.34 10.56
N ASP A 94 -2.67 -9.67 10.06
CA ASP A 94 -1.40 -9.53 10.81
C ASP A 94 -1.66 -8.87 12.18
N VAL A 95 -2.46 -7.79 12.21
CA VAL A 95 -2.83 -7.10 13.45
C VAL A 95 -3.71 -7.97 14.34
N PHE A 96 -4.66 -8.71 13.76
CA PHE A 96 -5.51 -9.63 14.52
C PHE A 96 -4.67 -10.71 15.21
N ILE A 97 -3.76 -11.34 14.47
CA ILE A 97 -2.91 -12.43 14.96
C ILE A 97 -1.99 -11.90 16.07
N ASP A 98 -1.30 -10.77 15.86
CA ASP A 98 -0.43 -10.14 16.86
C ASP A 98 -1.18 -9.82 18.17
N LYS A 99 -2.37 -9.21 18.07
CA LYS A 99 -3.19 -8.91 19.26
C LYS A 99 -3.67 -10.16 19.97
N THR A 100 -4.01 -11.21 19.22
CA THR A 100 -4.50 -12.47 19.79
C THR A 100 -3.35 -13.24 20.47
N GLU A 101 -2.15 -13.23 19.89
CA GLU A 101 -0.94 -13.81 20.49
C GLU A 101 -0.55 -13.07 21.78
N LYS A 102 -0.64 -11.72 21.80
CA LYS A 102 -0.43 -10.93 23.03
C LYS A 102 -1.45 -11.27 24.12
N LEU A 103 -2.73 -11.30 23.77
CA LEU A 103 -3.79 -11.69 24.70
C LEU A 103 -3.55 -13.09 25.27
N LYS A 104 -3.15 -14.06 24.43
CA LYS A 104 -2.81 -15.42 24.87
C LYS A 104 -1.72 -15.39 25.96
N ASN A 105 -0.66 -14.61 25.75
CA ASN A 105 0.48 -14.55 26.67
C ASN A 105 0.13 -13.90 28.02
N GLU A 106 -0.89 -13.05 28.08
CA GLU A 106 -1.38 -12.42 29.33
C GLU A 106 -2.25 -13.36 30.18
N LEU A 107 -2.76 -14.45 29.60
CA LEU A 107 -3.65 -15.42 30.26
C LEU A 107 -2.84 -16.57 30.88
N SER A 108 -2.05 -16.30 31.92
CA SER A 108 -1.41 -17.35 32.72
C SER A 108 -2.48 -18.23 33.39
N ASP A 109 -2.31 -19.56 33.34
CA ASP A 109 -3.18 -20.61 33.92
C ASP A 109 -4.56 -20.85 33.28
N LYS A 110 -4.77 -20.50 32.00
CA LYS A 110 -6.02 -20.82 31.29
C LYS A 110 -5.81 -21.77 30.11
N ASP A 111 -6.83 -22.56 29.81
CA ASP A 111 -6.87 -23.38 28.59
C ASP A 111 -6.91 -22.48 27.34
N THR A 112 -5.77 -22.35 26.65
CA THR A 112 -5.63 -21.51 25.45
C THR A 112 -5.90 -22.26 24.14
N ARG A 113 -6.29 -23.53 24.17
CA ARG A 113 -6.44 -24.35 22.95
C ARG A 113 -7.38 -23.73 21.92
N ALA A 114 -8.47 -23.12 22.38
CA ALA A 114 -9.40 -22.41 21.50
C ALA A 114 -8.75 -21.19 20.82
N ILE A 115 -7.89 -20.47 21.54
CA ILE A 115 -7.13 -19.32 21.01
C ILE A 115 -6.10 -19.81 20.00
N ASP A 116 -5.41 -20.91 20.27
CA ASP A 116 -4.46 -21.53 19.36
C ASP A 116 -5.12 -21.95 18.04
N LEU A 117 -6.26 -22.62 18.10
CA LEU A 117 -7.04 -23.00 16.91
C LEU A 117 -7.49 -21.77 16.12
N LEU A 118 -7.90 -20.70 16.80
CA LEU A 118 -8.26 -19.44 16.15
C LEU A 118 -7.06 -18.80 15.43
N ILE A 119 -5.89 -18.75 16.06
CA ILE A 119 -4.66 -18.23 15.44
C ILE A 119 -4.29 -19.05 14.22
N ILE A 120 -4.31 -20.38 14.30
CA ILE A 120 -4.02 -21.28 13.17
C ILE A 120 -4.95 -20.99 12.00
N ARG A 121 -6.26 -20.91 12.25
CA ARG A 121 -7.25 -20.59 11.22
C ARG A 121 -6.99 -19.23 10.58
N LYS A 122 -6.69 -18.21 11.39
CA LYS A 122 -6.44 -16.85 10.89
C LYS A 122 -5.14 -16.73 10.11
N LYS A 123 -4.10 -17.49 10.47
CA LYS A 123 -2.87 -17.63 9.67
C LYS A 123 -3.17 -18.23 8.29
N ALA A 124 -4.01 -19.27 8.22
CA ALA A 124 -4.41 -19.86 6.94
C ALA A 124 -5.22 -18.89 6.05
N GLU A 125 -6.18 -18.16 6.63
CA GLU A 125 -6.96 -17.13 5.91
C GLU A 125 -6.06 -15.97 5.43
N ARG A 126 -5.10 -15.55 6.25
CA ARG A 126 -4.08 -14.53 5.91
C ARG A 126 -3.24 -14.94 4.70
N GLU A 127 -2.80 -16.20 4.62
CA GLU A 127 -2.04 -16.72 3.48
C GLU A 127 -2.86 -16.73 2.18
N GLN A 128 -4.16 -17.03 2.25
CA GLN A 128 -5.04 -16.94 1.08
C GLN A 128 -5.13 -15.49 0.57
N LYS A 129 -5.29 -14.51 1.46
CA LYS A 129 -5.30 -13.09 1.09
C LYS A 129 -3.97 -12.61 0.55
N ARG A 130 -2.86 -13.08 1.13
CA ARG A 130 -1.51 -12.79 0.66
C ARG A 130 -1.28 -13.30 -0.76
N LYS A 131 -1.73 -14.50 -1.10
CA LYS A 131 -1.66 -15.03 -2.47
C LYS A 131 -2.40 -14.13 -3.46
N LEU A 132 -3.61 -13.67 -3.12
CA LEU A 132 -4.38 -12.76 -3.96
C LEU A 132 -3.68 -11.40 -4.12
N LEU A 133 -3.10 -10.86 -3.05
CA LEU A 133 -2.29 -9.63 -3.11
C LEU A 133 -1.09 -9.78 -4.04
N ILE A 134 -0.33 -10.88 -3.93
CA ILE A 134 0.84 -11.14 -4.78
C ILE A 134 0.42 -11.30 -6.25
N GLN A 135 -0.68 -12.01 -6.52
CA GLN A 135 -1.24 -12.12 -7.86
C GLN A 135 -1.61 -10.74 -8.42
N HIS A 136 -2.24 -9.89 -7.61
CA HIS A 136 -2.60 -8.53 -8.03
C HIS A 136 -1.35 -7.70 -8.36
N ILE A 137 -0.32 -7.69 -7.51
CA ILE A 137 0.94 -6.99 -7.76
C ILE A 137 1.61 -7.52 -9.04
N ASN A 138 1.65 -8.84 -9.23
CA ASN A 138 2.24 -9.45 -10.43
C ASN A 138 1.47 -9.07 -11.71
N THR A 139 0.15 -8.96 -11.65
CA THR A 139 -0.66 -8.46 -12.78
C THR A 139 -0.31 -7.01 -13.11
N LEU A 140 -0.17 -6.14 -12.10
CA LEU A 140 0.25 -4.75 -12.30
C LEU A 140 1.67 -4.66 -12.89
N ASN A 141 2.59 -5.49 -12.42
CA ASN A 141 3.96 -5.54 -12.94
C ASN A 141 4.01 -6.02 -14.40
N LYS A 142 3.24 -7.06 -14.75
CA LYS A 142 3.12 -7.53 -16.15
C LYS A 142 2.49 -6.49 -17.08
N ALA A 143 1.63 -5.63 -16.55
CA ALA A 143 1.03 -4.53 -17.29
C ALA A 143 1.88 -3.25 -17.28
N GLU A 144 3.14 -3.33 -16.80
CA GLU A 144 4.07 -2.20 -16.73
C GLU A 144 3.47 -0.97 -16.00
N TYR A 145 2.65 -1.23 -14.96
CA TYR A 145 1.85 -0.20 -14.31
C TYR A 145 2.70 0.95 -13.74
N LYS A 146 3.94 0.69 -13.31
CA LYS A 146 4.86 1.72 -12.79
C LYS A 146 5.23 2.73 -13.88
N GLU A 147 5.49 2.27 -15.09
CA GLU A 147 5.80 3.11 -16.24
C GLU A 147 4.54 3.83 -16.73
N HIS A 148 3.42 3.10 -16.82
CA HIS A 148 2.13 3.68 -17.17
C HIS A 148 1.74 4.84 -16.24
N PHE A 149 1.83 4.64 -14.92
CA PHE A 149 1.50 5.68 -13.93
C PHE A 149 2.46 6.87 -14.03
N SER A 150 3.76 6.62 -14.23
CA SER A 150 4.78 7.67 -14.39
C SER A 150 4.56 8.52 -15.64
N ASN A 151 4.20 7.89 -16.76
CA ASN A 151 3.82 8.57 -17.99
C ASN A 151 2.52 9.36 -17.80
N PHE A 152 1.51 8.75 -17.18
CA PHE A 152 0.24 9.41 -16.89
C PHE A 152 0.42 10.70 -16.08
N ILE A 153 1.18 10.67 -14.98
CA ILE A 153 1.39 11.89 -14.19
C ILE A 153 2.23 12.93 -14.93
N THR A 154 3.15 12.51 -15.80
CA THR A 154 4.00 13.42 -16.57
C THR A 154 3.19 14.11 -17.66
N GLU A 155 2.40 13.38 -18.45
CA GLU A 155 1.56 13.92 -19.52
C GLU A 155 0.49 14.93 -19.06
N ASN A 156 0.07 14.84 -17.80
CA ASN A 156 -1.05 15.63 -17.28
C ASN A 156 -0.62 16.71 -16.27
N LEU A 157 0.68 16.81 -15.95
CA LEU A 157 1.26 17.80 -15.03
C LEU A 157 2.51 18.49 -15.60
N SER A 158 2.75 18.34 -16.91
CA SER A 158 3.81 19.03 -17.66
C SER A 158 3.28 20.28 -18.34
#